data_AF-A0A349UMG2-F1
#
_entry.id   AF-A0A349UMG2-F1
#
_cell.length_a   1.000
_cell.length_b   1.000
_cell.length_c   1.000
_cell.angle_alpha   90.00
_cell.angle_beta   90.00
_cell.angle_gamma   90.00
#
_symmetry.space_group_name_H-M   'P 1'
#
loop_
_entity.id
_entity.type
_entity.pdbx_description
1 polymer ?
#
loop_
_entity_poly.entity_id
_entity_poly.type
_entity_poly.pdbx_seq_one_letter_code
_entity_poly.pdbx_strand_id
1 'polypeptide(L)'
;MPGGPADARRRIRQLARLAGGFRARDGRRIARAARDIRTGGPRRTKLARRPGFRGRRLPRRAGCPDGRPALHSRRAARAGRDGRRAVRLPRARPRVRLGPAPTQRELPRPSPRRPVRLRIHLLRPAGAGTVGRGDGGRTVTADPRIRATLDETRRRLLAARTAGGAWRGELSSSALATATAVAALATIDPRAHAAPLARGVRWLVEHANADGGWGDTPQSRSNLPTTTLVWSALAMSPDGEKPSALLARCEAYLAERCGGLSPGSVARAIVSQYGQDRTFSAPILAMCALAGRLGNRPRDAWALVPQLPFELGILPHDLLRAARLPVVSYALPALIAVGQARDRFRPVACPLTRAVRRLVARASLNRLERLQPPGGGFLEAVPLTSFVAMCLAAMDLRNHPVVARSVAFLLAAQRADGSWPIDTDLAGWVTSLSVRALGPDGLAALDPSERNALRSWLLRCQLRARHVFTGASPGGWAWTDQPGGVPDADDTAGALLALHALD
;
A
#
# COMPACT_ATOMS: atom_id res chain seq x y z
N MET A 1 -49.46 9.91 -9.42
CA MET A 1 -48.60 9.24 -8.41
C MET A 1 -47.58 8.34 -9.12
N PRO A 2 -46.37 8.82 -9.44
CA PRO A 2 -45.42 8.07 -10.25
C PRO A 2 -44.29 7.42 -9.44
N GLY A 3 -43.92 6.19 -9.83
CA GLY A 3 -42.52 5.73 -9.85
C GLY A 3 -42.01 4.95 -8.63
N GLY A 4 -42.35 3.66 -8.53
CA GLY A 4 -41.71 2.75 -7.57
C GLY A 4 -40.20 2.55 -7.81
N PRO A 5 -39.49 1.92 -6.85
CA PRO A 5 -38.02 1.78 -6.86
C PRO A 5 -37.44 1.06 -8.09
N ALA A 6 -38.25 0.30 -8.82
CA ALA A 6 -37.86 -0.31 -10.10
C ALA A 6 -37.70 0.72 -11.24
N ASP A 7 -38.50 1.78 -11.25
CA ASP A 7 -38.47 2.82 -12.29
C ASP A 7 -37.29 3.77 -12.08
N ALA A 8 -36.97 4.10 -10.82
CA ALA A 8 -35.75 4.82 -10.45
C ALA A 8 -34.48 4.05 -10.85
N ARG A 9 -34.46 2.72 -10.65
CA ARG A 9 -33.34 1.84 -11.07
C ARG A 9 -33.14 1.84 -12.59
N ARG A 10 -34.22 1.91 -13.37
CA ARG A 10 -34.16 1.94 -14.84
C ARG A 10 -33.59 3.27 -15.33
N ARG A 11 -34.04 4.39 -14.76
CA ARG A 11 -33.57 5.74 -15.10
C ARG A 11 -32.10 5.96 -14.73
N ILE A 12 -31.64 5.47 -13.58
CA ILE A 12 -30.22 5.56 -13.16
C ILE A 12 -29.31 4.74 -14.09
N ARG A 13 -29.72 3.53 -14.49
CA ARG A 13 -28.96 2.72 -15.45
C ARG A 13 -28.93 3.35 -16.84
N GLN A 14 -30.01 4.03 -17.23
CA GLN A 14 -30.10 4.73 -18.51
C GLN A 14 -29.21 5.97 -18.51
N LEU A 15 -29.17 6.73 -17.42
CA LEU A 15 -28.23 7.84 -17.21
C LEU A 15 -26.76 7.36 -17.18
N ALA A 16 -26.47 6.23 -16.53
CA ALA A 16 -25.13 5.63 -16.52
C ALA A 16 -24.67 5.11 -17.90
N ARG A 17 -25.61 4.68 -18.76
CA ARG A 17 -25.32 4.31 -20.15
C ARG A 17 -25.10 5.53 -21.05
N LEU A 18 -25.87 6.60 -20.83
CA LEU A 18 -25.75 7.87 -21.54
C LEU A 18 -24.48 8.66 -21.13
N ALA A 19 -23.99 8.46 -19.90
CA ALA A 19 -22.73 9.01 -19.40
C ALA A 19 -21.46 8.29 -19.92
N GLY A 20 -21.62 7.32 -20.82
CA GLY A 20 -20.53 6.70 -21.58
C GLY A 20 -19.73 5.66 -20.79
N GLY A 21 -20.00 4.37 -21.03
CA GLY A 21 -19.10 3.32 -20.55
C GLY A 21 -19.57 1.86 -20.51
N PHE A 22 -20.75 1.48 -21.00
CA PHE A 22 -21.18 0.07 -20.97
C PHE A 22 -21.71 -0.39 -22.33
N ARG A 23 -20.88 -1.15 -23.08
CA ARG A 23 -21.34 -1.83 -24.31
C ARG A 23 -22.15 -3.07 -23.94
N ALA A 24 -23.30 -3.25 -24.59
CA ALA A 24 -24.32 -4.26 -24.30
C ALA A 24 -23.94 -5.72 -24.62
N ARG A 25 -22.65 -6.05 -24.85
CA ARG A 25 -22.22 -7.42 -25.20
C ARG A 25 -21.88 -8.31 -23.99
N ASP A 26 -21.69 -7.74 -22.80
CA ASP A 26 -21.26 -8.49 -21.61
C ASP A 26 -22.40 -9.16 -20.81
N GLY A 27 -23.66 -8.80 -21.06
CA GLY A 27 -24.81 -9.38 -20.36
C GLY A 27 -25.11 -10.84 -20.73
N ARG A 28 -24.68 -11.30 -21.92
CA ARG A 28 -25.02 -12.66 -22.41
C ARG A 28 -24.05 -13.74 -21.96
N ARG A 29 -22.78 -13.41 -21.62
CA ARG A 29 -21.81 -14.40 -21.12
C ARG A 29 -21.99 -14.70 -19.63
N ILE A 30 -22.38 -13.71 -18.82
CA ILE A 30 -22.63 -13.89 -17.39
C ILE A 30 -23.92 -14.68 -17.14
N ALA A 31 -24.93 -14.54 -18.00
CA ALA A 31 -26.20 -15.28 -17.90
C ALA A 31 -26.10 -16.77 -18.29
N ARG A 32 -25.01 -17.21 -18.95
CA ARG A 32 -24.72 -18.63 -19.19
C ARG A 32 -23.97 -19.25 -18.01
N ALA A 33 -22.97 -18.57 -17.44
CA ALA A 33 -22.23 -19.06 -16.28
C ALA A 33 -23.09 -19.19 -15.00
N ALA A 34 -24.15 -18.39 -14.87
CA ALA A 34 -25.07 -18.44 -13.72
C ALA A 34 -26.15 -19.54 -13.83
N ARG A 35 -26.32 -20.19 -15.00
CA ARG A 35 -27.28 -21.29 -15.17
C ARG A 35 -26.71 -22.65 -14.80
N ASP A 36 -25.40 -22.84 -14.93
CA ASP A 36 -24.74 -24.13 -14.66
C ASP A 36 -24.51 -24.39 -13.16
N ILE A 37 -24.73 -23.40 -12.29
CA ILE A 37 -24.50 -23.51 -10.83
C ILE A 37 -25.80 -23.86 -10.07
N ARG A 38 -26.96 -23.88 -10.73
CA ARG A 38 -28.26 -24.02 -10.06
C ARG A 38 -28.90 -25.42 -10.08
N THR A 39 -28.25 -26.43 -10.63
CA THR A 39 -28.82 -27.79 -10.67
C THR A 39 -27.80 -28.88 -10.30
N GLY A 40 -27.87 -29.35 -9.05
CA GLY A 40 -27.76 -30.77 -8.70
C GLY A 40 -26.39 -31.38 -8.36
N GLY A 41 -26.16 -31.63 -7.05
CA GLY A 41 -25.74 -32.92 -6.46
C GLY A 41 -24.34 -33.53 -6.78
N PRO A 42 -23.73 -34.27 -5.83
CA PRO A 42 -22.32 -34.62 -5.86
C PRO A 42 -22.05 -35.81 -6.80
N ARG A 43 -21.22 -35.61 -7.84
CA ARG A 43 -20.65 -36.72 -8.62
C ARG A 43 -19.23 -37.04 -8.15
N ARG A 44 -19.09 -38.19 -7.51
CA ARG A 44 -17.82 -38.93 -7.38
C ARG A 44 -17.26 -39.18 -8.78
N THR A 45 -16.05 -38.71 -9.07
CA THR A 45 -15.28 -39.14 -10.24
C THR A 45 -13.96 -39.77 -9.80
N LYS A 46 -13.82 -41.04 -10.18
CA LYS A 46 -12.69 -41.94 -9.96
C LYS A 46 -11.44 -41.36 -10.60
N LEU A 47 -10.34 -41.27 -9.85
CA LEU A 47 -9.01 -41.06 -10.42
C LEU A 47 -8.60 -42.31 -11.20
N ALA A 48 -8.40 -42.15 -12.51
CA ALA A 48 -7.89 -43.20 -13.38
C ALA A 48 -6.39 -43.43 -13.10
N ARG A 49 -6.05 -44.69 -12.80
CA ARG A 49 -4.68 -45.22 -12.84
C ARG A 49 -4.23 -45.39 -14.29
N ARG A 50 -2.97 -45.07 -14.58
CA ARG A 50 -2.17 -45.74 -15.63
C ARG A 50 -0.72 -45.96 -15.16
N PRO A 51 -0.02 -46.97 -15.71
CA PRO A 51 0.83 -47.86 -14.93
C PRO A 51 2.34 -47.70 -15.16
N GLY A 52 3.11 -48.17 -14.17
CA GLY A 52 4.31 -48.99 -14.37
C GLY A 52 5.64 -48.31 -14.71
N PHE A 53 6.54 -48.20 -13.72
CA PHE A 53 7.94 -48.59 -13.91
C PHE A 53 8.51 -49.15 -12.60
N ARG A 54 9.12 -50.35 -12.70
CA ARG A 54 9.66 -51.18 -11.61
C ARG A 54 11.16 -50.92 -11.39
N GLY A 55 11.61 -51.14 -10.14
CA GLY A 55 13.00 -51.42 -9.72
C GLY A 55 13.81 -50.17 -9.35
N ARG A 56 14.65 -50.12 -8.30
CA ARG A 56 15.31 -51.17 -7.48
C ARG A 56 15.55 -50.66 -6.05
N ARG A 57 15.75 -51.61 -5.13
CA ARG A 57 16.03 -51.44 -3.70
C ARG A 57 17.55 -51.47 -3.41
N LEU A 58 17.94 -50.69 -2.37
CA LEU A 58 19.05 -50.83 -1.40
C LEU A 58 20.49 -50.48 -1.82
N PRO A 59 21.43 -50.18 -0.88
CA PRO A 59 21.32 -50.12 0.60
C PRO A 59 21.87 -48.85 1.30
N ARG A 60 21.60 -48.81 2.61
CA ARG A 60 22.21 -47.95 3.66
C ARG A 60 23.74 -48.11 3.74
N ARG A 61 24.46 -47.01 4.01
CA ARG A 61 25.76 -47.02 4.70
C ARG A 61 25.84 -45.90 5.74
N ALA A 62 26.45 -46.26 6.86
CA ALA A 62 26.71 -45.46 8.05
C ALA A 62 28.05 -44.68 7.94
N GLY A 63 28.25 -43.70 8.83
CA GLY A 63 29.59 -43.18 9.17
C GLY A 63 29.72 -41.66 9.27
N CYS A 64 29.33 -41.09 10.43
CA CYS A 64 29.99 -40.10 11.30
C CYS A 64 30.84 -38.90 10.75
N PRO A 65 31.23 -37.91 11.58
CA PRO A 65 30.81 -36.51 11.41
C PRO A 65 32.00 -35.55 11.23
N ASP A 66 31.74 -34.28 10.89
CA ASP A 66 32.51 -33.15 11.45
C ASP A 66 31.90 -31.80 11.05
N GLY A 67 32.05 -30.83 11.96
CA GLY A 67 31.91 -29.40 11.62
C GLY A 67 30.89 -28.63 12.44
N ARG A 68 31.29 -28.17 13.63
CA ARG A 68 30.81 -26.92 14.23
C ARG A 68 31.14 -25.74 13.29
N PRO A 69 30.41 -24.61 13.37
CA PRO A 69 30.95 -23.46 14.12
C PRO A 69 29.86 -22.79 14.98
N ALA A 70 30.11 -22.51 16.26
CA ALA A 70 30.90 -21.38 16.79
C ALA A 70 30.23 -20.02 16.51
N LEU A 71 29.57 -19.52 17.56
CA LEU A 71 29.18 -18.13 17.80
C LEU A 71 30.43 -17.25 18.00
N HIS A 72 30.42 -16.04 17.44
CA HIS A 72 31.03 -14.83 18.00
C HIS A 72 30.37 -13.63 17.29
N SER A 73 29.50 -12.85 17.94
CA SER A 73 29.75 -11.77 18.91
C SER A 73 30.47 -10.55 18.34
N ARG A 74 29.75 -9.41 18.42
CA ARG A 74 30.13 -8.02 18.17
C ARG A 74 31.52 -7.62 18.67
N ARG A 75 32.15 -6.66 17.99
CA ARG A 75 32.79 -5.49 18.63
C ARG A 75 32.97 -4.32 17.66
N ALA A 76 32.88 -3.13 18.23
CA ALA A 76 32.90 -1.83 17.58
C ALA A 76 34.29 -1.17 17.60
N ALA A 77 34.46 -0.22 16.67
CA ALA A 77 35.21 1.05 16.73
C ALA A 77 36.66 1.10 17.26
N ARG A 78 37.55 1.67 16.42
CA ARG A 78 38.45 2.79 16.81
C ARG A 78 38.96 3.54 15.57
N ALA A 79 39.14 4.84 15.76
CA ALA A 79 39.60 5.84 14.80
C ALA A 79 41.13 5.84 14.60
N GLY A 80 41.58 6.37 13.46
CA GLY A 80 42.97 6.71 13.18
C GLY A 80 43.06 7.66 11.98
N ARG A 81 43.69 8.82 12.20
CA ARG A 81 43.87 9.96 11.29
C ARG A 81 45.00 9.75 10.27
N ASP A 82 44.93 10.58 9.23
CA ASP A 82 45.99 11.15 8.37
C ASP A 82 46.69 10.31 7.30
N GLY A 83 46.75 10.88 6.09
CA GLY A 83 47.62 10.42 5.01
C GLY A 83 47.21 10.88 3.61
N ARG A 84 47.38 12.18 3.30
CA ARG A 84 47.40 12.68 1.92
C ARG A 84 48.52 12.01 1.12
N ARG A 85 48.20 11.31 0.03
CA ARG A 85 49.09 11.18 -1.15
C ARG A 85 48.27 11.09 -2.44
N ALA A 86 48.37 12.13 -3.25
CA ALA A 86 48.14 12.06 -4.69
C ALA A 86 49.30 11.29 -5.33
N VAL A 87 49.05 10.59 -6.45
CA VAL A 87 49.92 10.55 -7.66
C VAL A 87 49.37 9.58 -8.73
N ARG A 88 49.12 10.17 -9.91
CA ARG A 88 49.28 9.72 -11.32
C ARG A 88 48.46 8.54 -11.91
N LEU A 89 47.64 8.93 -12.89
CA LEU A 89 47.18 8.17 -14.06
C LEU A 89 48.35 7.77 -14.99
N PRO A 90 48.22 6.64 -15.72
CA PRO A 90 48.82 6.48 -17.03
C PRO A 90 47.77 6.42 -18.14
N ARG A 91 47.96 7.28 -19.15
CA ARG A 91 47.40 7.16 -20.50
C ARG A 91 48.21 6.11 -21.27
N ALA A 92 47.56 5.13 -21.91
CA ALA A 92 47.99 4.56 -23.19
C ALA A 92 46.87 3.68 -23.79
N ARG A 93 46.51 3.96 -25.05
CA ARG A 93 45.70 3.11 -25.92
C ARG A 93 46.61 2.08 -26.62
N PRO A 94 46.09 0.88 -26.95
CA PRO A 94 46.45 0.25 -28.20
C PRO A 94 45.23 0.04 -29.12
N ARG A 95 45.43 0.37 -30.40
CA ARG A 95 44.56 0.00 -31.52
C ARG A 95 44.64 -1.52 -31.72
N VAL A 96 43.50 -2.20 -31.86
CA VAL A 96 43.44 -3.58 -32.38
C VAL A 96 42.33 -3.68 -33.43
N ARG A 97 42.66 -4.33 -34.54
CA ARG A 97 41.89 -4.53 -35.78
C ARG A 97 40.56 -5.25 -35.56
N LEU A 98 39.54 -4.84 -36.32
CA LEU A 98 38.27 -5.56 -36.48
C LEU A 98 38.49 -6.81 -37.34
N GLY A 99 38.18 -7.99 -36.78
CA GLY A 99 38.00 -9.26 -37.49
C GLY A 99 36.54 -9.72 -37.42
N PRO A 100 36.08 -10.64 -38.30
CA PRO A 100 34.66 -10.93 -38.48
C PRO A 100 34.08 -11.79 -37.35
N ALA A 101 32.75 -11.70 -37.19
CA ALA A 101 31.97 -12.28 -36.10
C ALA A 101 32.09 -13.82 -35.99
N PRO A 102 32.22 -14.38 -34.77
CA PRO A 102 32.15 -15.81 -34.57
C PRO A 102 30.70 -16.31 -34.45
N THR A 103 30.43 -17.39 -35.17
CA THR A 103 29.24 -18.24 -35.15
C THR A 103 29.00 -18.88 -33.79
N GLN A 104 27.72 -19.14 -33.51
CA GLN A 104 27.21 -19.76 -32.27
C GLN A 104 28.01 -21.02 -31.88
N ARG A 105 28.76 -20.94 -30.78
CA ARG A 105 29.26 -22.09 -30.02
C ARG A 105 28.69 -22.03 -28.61
N GLU A 106 28.36 -23.23 -28.14
CA GLU A 106 27.45 -23.55 -27.03
C GLU A 106 27.85 -22.93 -25.69
N LEU A 107 26.88 -22.31 -25.01
CA LEU A 107 27.00 -21.87 -23.62
C LEU A 107 27.05 -23.09 -22.69
N PRO A 108 27.94 -23.13 -21.68
CA PRO A 108 27.95 -24.20 -20.69
C PRO A 108 26.67 -24.15 -19.85
N ARG A 109 25.99 -25.30 -19.75
CA ARG A 109 24.76 -25.46 -18.95
C ARG A 109 25.04 -25.12 -17.48
N PRO A 110 24.15 -24.39 -16.79
CA PRO A 110 24.32 -24.09 -15.37
C PRO A 110 24.21 -25.36 -14.54
N SER A 111 25.17 -25.60 -13.63
CA SER A 111 25.07 -26.67 -12.64
C SER A 111 23.80 -26.49 -11.79
N PRO A 112 23.07 -27.58 -11.48
CA PRO A 112 21.88 -27.48 -10.65
C PRO A 112 22.28 -27.09 -9.23
N ARG A 113 22.00 -25.84 -8.85
CA ARG A 113 22.14 -25.39 -7.46
C ARG A 113 21.22 -26.24 -6.58
N ARG A 114 21.80 -26.95 -5.60
CA ARG A 114 21.04 -27.67 -4.57
C ARG A 114 20.05 -26.69 -3.91
N PRO A 115 18.76 -27.05 -3.77
CA PRO A 115 17.82 -26.19 -3.08
C PRO A 115 18.23 -26.10 -1.61
N VAL A 116 18.54 -24.88 -1.14
CA VAL A 116 18.67 -24.60 0.29
C VAL A 116 17.29 -24.81 0.90
N ARG A 117 17.09 -25.94 1.60
CA ARG A 117 15.88 -26.17 2.38
C ARG A 117 15.88 -25.19 3.56
N LEU A 118 15.19 -24.07 3.40
CA LEU A 118 14.72 -23.29 4.54
C LEU A 118 13.77 -24.19 5.36
N ARG A 119 14.26 -24.71 6.48
CA ARG A 119 13.39 -25.32 7.49
C ARG A 119 12.64 -24.19 8.18
N ILE A 120 11.46 -23.89 7.67
CA ILE A 120 10.48 -23.08 8.38
C ILE A 120 9.88 -23.98 9.45
N HIS A 121 10.28 -23.78 10.70
CA HIS A 121 9.57 -24.36 11.83
C HIS A 121 8.25 -23.59 11.99
N LEU A 122 7.20 -24.08 11.33
CA LEU A 122 5.84 -23.70 11.67
C LEU A 122 5.57 -24.24 13.08
N LEU A 123 5.70 -23.37 14.08
CA LEU A 123 5.05 -23.60 15.37
C LEU A 123 3.57 -23.71 15.07
N ARG A 124 3.06 -24.94 15.07
CA ARG A 124 1.63 -25.17 15.16
C ARG A 124 1.15 -24.39 16.38
N PRO A 125 0.10 -23.55 16.28
CA PRO A 125 -0.58 -23.12 17.49
C PRO A 125 -0.93 -24.40 18.23
N ALA A 126 -0.69 -24.44 19.54
CA ALA A 126 -1.26 -25.47 20.37
C ALA A 126 -2.78 -25.37 20.15
N GLY A 127 -3.29 -26.17 19.21
CA GLY A 127 -4.70 -26.35 19.03
C GLY A 127 -5.23 -26.79 20.38
N ALA A 128 -6.38 -26.21 20.75
CA ALA A 128 -7.24 -26.74 21.78
C ALA A 128 -7.33 -28.26 21.58
N GLY A 129 -6.49 -28.99 22.31
CA GLY A 129 -6.64 -30.41 22.48
C GLY A 129 -7.91 -30.54 23.30
N THR A 130 -8.91 -31.17 22.70
CA THR A 130 -9.95 -31.84 23.47
C THR A 130 -9.29 -32.50 24.67
N VAL A 131 -9.70 -32.07 25.87
CA VAL A 131 -9.29 -32.69 27.13
C VAL A 131 -9.83 -34.13 27.09
N GLY A 132 -9.03 -35.04 26.54
CA GLY A 132 -9.15 -36.46 26.79
C GLY A 132 -8.67 -36.68 28.22
N ARG A 133 -9.61 -36.76 29.16
CA ARG A 133 -9.34 -37.31 30.48
C ARG A 133 -8.92 -38.76 30.29
N GLY A 134 -7.68 -39.05 30.67
CA GLY A 134 -7.17 -40.41 30.88
C GLY A 134 -6.41 -40.99 29.70
N ASP A 135 -5.12 -40.67 29.59
CA ASP A 135 -4.08 -41.69 29.75
C ASP A 135 -2.70 -41.04 30.01
N GLY A 136 -1.90 -41.66 30.88
CA GLY A 136 -0.49 -41.39 31.23
C GLY A 136 0.14 -40.03 30.90
N GLY A 137 0.30 -39.20 31.92
CA GLY A 137 0.98 -37.90 31.87
C GLY A 137 2.39 -37.94 31.27
N ARG A 138 2.51 -37.54 30.02
CA ARG A 138 3.70 -36.84 29.51
C ARG A 138 3.38 -35.36 29.50
N THR A 139 3.62 -34.69 30.62
CA THR A 139 3.91 -33.25 30.61
C THR A 139 5.10 -33.07 29.66
N VAL A 140 4.83 -32.62 28.44
CA VAL A 140 5.88 -32.09 27.58
C VAL A 140 6.35 -30.83 28.29
N THR A 141 7.34 -30.98 29.17
CA THR A 141 8.02 -29.85 29.81
C THR A 141 8.65 -29.06 28.67
N ALA A 142 7.98 -27.97 28.28
CA ALA A 142 8.49 -27.06 27.26
C ALA A 142 9.96 -26.76 27.56
N ASP A 143 10.84 -26.99 26.57
CA ASP A 143 12.29 -26.81 26.65
C ASP A 143 12.60 -25.54 27.46
N PRO A 144 13.43 -25.60 28.51
CA PRO A 144 13.74 -24.44 29.36
C PRO A 144 14.19 -23.20 28.56
N ARG A 145 14.84 -23.41 27.40
CA ARG A 145 15.24 -22.33 26.50
C ARG A 145 14.05 -21.65 25.83
N ILE A 146 13.00 -22.40 25.48
CA ILE A 146 11.75 -21.84 24.93
C ILE A 146 11.04 -21.02 26.00
N ARG A 147 10.98 -21.50 27.24
CA ARG A 147 10.38 -20.75 28.35
C ARG A 147 11.15 -19.45 28.62
N ALA A 148 12.48 -19.53 28.76
CA ALA A 148 13.31 -18.35 28.94
C ALA A 148 13.16 -17.34 27.79
N THR A 149 13.04 -17.83 26.55
CA THR A 149 12.79 -16.97 25.38
C THR A 149 11.42 -16.31 25.45
N LEU A 150 10.37 -17.05 25.84
CA LEU A 150 9.01 -16.53 25.98
C LEU A 150 8.91 -15.48 27.09
N ASP A 151 9.53 -15.71 28.24
CA ASP A 151 9.51 -14.77 29.35
C ASP A 151 10.25 -13.49 28.99
N GLU A 152 11.39 -13.62 28.30
CA GLU A 152 12.16 -12.49 27.80
C GLU A 152 11.38 -11.68 26.74
N THR A 153 10.73 -12.34 25.78
CA THR A 153 9.92 -11.64 24.76
C THR A 153 8.68 -11.00 25.37
N ARG A 154 8.03 -11.64 26.35
CA ARG A 154 6.93 -11.06 27.13
C ARG A 154 7.37 -9.79 27.85
N ARG A 155 8.50 -9.84 28.55
CA ARG A 155 9.07 -8.69 29.27
C ARG A 155 9.37 -7.53 28.32
N ARG A 156 9.95 -7.80 27.16
CA ARG A 156 10.20 -6.78 26.12
C ARG A 156 8.91 -6.20 25.55
N LEU A 157 7.90 -7.04 25.31
CA LEU A 157 6.60 -6.60 24.84
C LEU A 157 5.96 -5.66 25.87
N LEU A 158 5.91 -6.04 27.14
CA LEU A 158 5.35 -5.20 28.20
C LEU A 158 6.11 -3.90 28.41
N ALA A 159 7.44 -3.91 28.25
CA ALA A 159 8.27 -2.70 28.33
C ALA A 159 8.05 -1.74 27.13
N ALA A 160 7.53 -2.23 26.01
CA ALA A 160 7.26 -1.43 24.81
C ALA A 160 5.90 -0.69 24.84
N ARG A 161 5.15 -0.81 25.94
CA ARG A 161 3.88 -0.10 26.13
C ARG A 161 4.11 1.41 26.23
N THR A 162 3.14 2.16 25.75
CA THR A 162 3.01 3.60 25.99
C THR A 162 2.61 3.88 27.44
N ALA A 163 2.71 5.13 27.88
CA ALA A 163 2.26 5.54 29.21
C ALA A 163 0.77 5.23 29.48
N GLY A 164 -0.06 5.16 28.43
CA GLY A 164 -1.46 4.75 28.51
C GLY A 164 -1.70 3.24 28.54
N GLY A 165 -0.64 2.43 28.59
CA GLY A 165 -0.69 0.97 28.63
C GLY A 165 -0.84 0.29 27.26
N ALA A 166 -1.29 0.99 26.23
CA ALA A 166 -1.42 0.46 24.87
C ALA A 166 -0.06 0.35 24.14
N TRP A 167 -0.03 -0.33 23.00
CA TRP A 167 1.13 -0.38 22.11
C TRP A 167 0.90 0.50 20.89
N ARG A 168 1.92 1.25 20.50
CA ARG A 168 1.91 2.08 19.30
C ARG A 168 2.87 1.51 18.28
N GLY A 169 2.38 1.28 17.07
CA GLY A 169 3.17 0.83 15.94
C GLY A 169 3.14 1.86 14.82
N GLU A 170 4.14 1.78 13.96
CA GLU A 170 4.23 2.57 12.74
C GLU A 170 4.53 1.67 11.55
N LEU A 171 4.03 2.03 10.36
CA LEU A 171 4.44 1.37 9.11
C LEU A 171 5.84 1.80 8.68
N SER A 172 6.52 0.97 7.89
CA SER A 172 7.79 1.32 7.25
C SER A 172 7.69 2.66 6.49
N SER A 173 8.80 3.38 6.41
CA SER A 173 8.94 4.50 5.46
C SER A 173 8.69 4.01 4.05
N SER A 174 8.16 4.89 3.19
CA SER A 174 7.73 4.53 1.85
C SER A 174 8.16 5.58 0.83
N ALA A 175 8.82 5.14 -0.24
CA ALA A 175 9.16 6.00 -1.37
C ALA A 175 7.91 6.52 -2.10
N LEU A 176 6.85 5.71 -2.16
CA LEU A 176 5.56 6.11 -2.72
C LEU A 176 4.97 7.27 -1.91
N ALA A 177 4.83 7.11 -0.60
CA ALA A 177 4.25 8.14 0.26
C ALA A 177 5.10 9.42 0.25
N THR A 178 6.42 9.27 0.37
CA THR A 178 7.37 10.38 0.32
C THR A 178 7.27 11.15 -1.00
N ALA A 179 7.21 10.46 -2.15
CA ALA A 179 7.05 11.10 -3.45
C ALA A 179 5.73 11.88 -3.56
N THR A 180 4.62 11.29 -3.11
CA THR A 180 3.32 11.97 -3.17
C THR A 180 3.27 13.21 -2.26
N ALA A 181 3.84 13.12 -1.05
CA ALA A 181 3.90 14.26 -0.12
C ALA A 181 4.77 15.39 -0.67
N VAL A 182 5.95 15.05 -1.23
CA VAL A 182 6.83 16.02 -1.91
C VAL A 182 6.09 16.71 -3.05
N ALA A 183 5.40 15.95 -3.91
CA ALA A 183 4.65 16.53 -5.02
C ALA A 183 3.51 17.44 -4.55
N ALA A 184 2.78 17.07 -3.50
CA ALA A 184 1.73 17.89 -2.94
C ALA A 184 2.24 19.21 -2.38
N LEU A 185 3.24 19.16 -1.50
CA LEU A 185 3.84 20.35 -0.89
C LEU A 185 4.47 21.27 -1.95
N ALA A 186 5.13 20.70 -2.97
CA ALA A 186 5.71 21.46 -4.08
C ALA A 186 4.64 22.13 -4.97
N THR A 187 3.46 21.52 -5.12
CA THR A 187 2.35 22.09 -5.89
C THR A 187 1.66 23.22 -5.14
N ILE A 188 1.60 23.14 -3.81
CA ILE A 188 0.84 24.08 -2.96
C ILE A 188 1.63 25.36 -2.71
N ASP A 189 2.82 25.23 -2.11
CA ASP A 189 3.70 26.36 -1.83
C ASP A 189 5.15 25.85 -1.65
N PRO A 190 5.95 25.82 -2.74
CA PRO A 190 7.31 25.30 -2.67
C PRO A 190 8.23 26.15 -1.78
N ARG A 191 7.96 27.46 -1.64
CA ARG A 191 8.79 28.36 -0.83
C ARG A 191 8.50 28.17 0.65
N ALA A 192 7.22 28.14 1.04
CA ALA A 192 6.82 27.90 2.43
C ALA A 192 7.21 26.50 2.92
N HIS A 193 7.36 25.52 2.01
CA HIS A 193 7.66 24.13 2.34
C HIS A 193 9.07 23.69 1.93
N ALA A 194 9.99 24.63 1.69
CA ALA A 194 11.34 24.33 1.19
C ALA A 194 12.10 23.30 2.05
N ALA A 195 12.08 23.43 3.38
CA ALA A 195 12.81 22.53 4.27
C ALA A 195 12.22 21.09 4.29
N PRO A 196 10.91 20.86 4.51
CA PRO A 196 10.30 19.54 4.35
C PRO A 196 10.54 18.90 2.97
N LEU A 197 10.46 19.70 1.89
CA LEU A 197 10.72 19.25 0.53
C LEU A 197 12.15 18.77 0.34
N ALA A 198 13.13 19.57 0.78
CA ALA A 198 14.54 19.21 0.69
C ALA A 198 14.85 17.89 1.42
N ARG A 199 14.30 17.70 2.62
CA ARG A 199 14.45 16.44 3.38
C ARG A 199 13.84 15.25 2.65
N GLY A 200 12.62 15.39 2.13
CA GLY A 200 11.94 14.32 1.40
C GLY A 200 12.67 13.93 0.10
N VAL A 201 13.12 14.91 -0.67
CA VAL A 201 13.86 14.67 -1.92
C VAL A 201 15.20 14.02 -1.64
N ARG A 202 15.94 14.49 -0.63
CA ARG A 202 17.19 13.86 -0.21
C ARG A 202 16.96 12.39 0.17
N TRP A 203 15.92 12.12 0.97
CA TRP A 203 15.59 10.74 1.35
C TRP A 203 15.30 9.85 0.12
N LEU A 204 14.53 10.35 -0.85
CA LEU A 204 14.26 9.62 -2.10
C LEU A 204 15.54 9.30 -2.87
N VAL A 205 16.46 10.26 -2.96
CA VAL A 205 17.76 10.09 -3.64
C VAL A 205 18.62 9.04 -2.94
N GLU A 206 18.67 9.06 -1.61
CA GLU A 206 19.47 8.13 -0.79
C GLU A 206 18.93 6.70 -0.81
N HIS A 207 17.62 6.51 -1.03
CA HIS A 207 16.95 5.21 -0.97
C HIS A 207 16.57 4.65 -2.35
N ALA A 208 17.27 5.07 -3.40
CA ALA A 208 17.14 4.46 -4.73
C ALA A 208 17.76 3.05 -4.74
N ASN A 209 17.07 2.09 -5.37
CA ASN A 209 17.64 0.76 -5.61
C ASN A 209 18.77 0.83 -6.64
N ALA A 210 19.60 -0.23 -6.68
CA ALA A 210 20.73 -0.34 -7.60
C ALA A 210 20.31 -0.25 -9.09
N ASP A 211 19.09 -0.68 -9.42
CA ASP A 211 18.50 -0.58 -10.77
C ASP A 211 17.96 0.82 -11.12
N GLY A 212 18.03 1.78 -10.19
CA GLY A 212 17.53 3.13 -10.37
C GLY A 212 16.03 3.31 -10.08
N GLY A 213 15.33 2.25 -9.66
CA GLY A 213 13.92 2.32 -9.26
C GLY A 213 13.70 2.38 -7.75
N TRP A 214 12.43 2.34 -7.35
CA TRP A 214 11.99 2.31 -5.96
C TRP A 214 10.84 1.30 -5.77
N GLY A 215 10.82 0.66 -4.60
CA GLY A 215 9.72 -0.15 -4.12
C GLY A 215 8.90 0.55 -3.02
N ASP A 216 7.89 -0.11 -2.51
CA ASP A 216 6.94 0.48 -1.54
C ASP A 216 7.58 0.73 -0.16
N THR A 217 8.67 0.02 0.16
CA THR A 217 9.54 0.23 1.32
C THR A 217 11.01 0.23 0.89
N PRO A 218 11.96 0.69 1.73
CA PRO A 218 13.40 0.66 1.42
C PRO A 218 13.96 -0.72 1.06
N GLN A 219 13.35 -1.80 1.57
CA GLN A 219 13.77 -3.17 1.29
C GLN A 219 13.02 -3.80 0.11
N SER A 220 12.02 -3.10 -0.43
CA SER A 220 11.19 -3.62 -1.52
C SER A 220 11.91 -3.51 -2.86
N ARG A 221 11.71 -4.51 -3.71
CA ARG A 221 12.15 -4.44 -5.11
C ARG A 221 11.47 -3.28 -5.82
N SER A 222 12.16 -2.72 -6.81
CA SER A 222 11.61 -1.66 -7.66
C SER A 222 10.32 -2.10 -8.32
N ASN A 223 9.31 -1.22 -8.30
CA ASN A 223 8.04 -1.43 -8.98
C ASN A 223 7.68 -0.19 -9.83
N LEU A 224 6.86 -0.40 -10.86
CA LEU A 224 6.54 0.64 -11.83
C LEU A 224 5.78 1.83 -11.21
N PRO A 225 4.70 1.64 -10.43
CA PRO A 225 3.96 2.76 -9.83
C PRO A 225 4.83 3.66 -8.96
N THR A 226 5.57 3.09 -8.01
CA THR A 226 6.36 3.83 -7.04
C THR A 226 7.53 4.55 -7.73
N THR A 227 8.21 3.88 -8.66
CA THR A 227 9.28 4.54 -9.45
C THR A 227 8.75 5.70 -10.28
N THR A 228 7.55 5.56 -10.87
CA THR A 228 6.92 6.62 -11.68
C THR A 228 6.54 7.84 -10.83
N LEU A 229 6.04 7.61 -9.61
CA LEU A 229 5.74 8.68 -8.65
C LEU A 229 7.02 9.39 -8.21
N VAL A 230 8.09 8.66 -7.88
CA VAL A 230 9.37 9.28 -7.51
C VAL A 230 9.93 10.11 -8.68
N TRP A 231 9.93 9.56 -9.90
CA TRP A 231 10.36 10.28 -11.10
C TRP A 231 9.60 11.59 -11.35
N SER A 232 8.31 11.60 -11.02
CA SER A 232 7.45 12.78 -11.11
C SER A 232 7.73 13.78 -9.98
N ALA A 233 7.85 13.31 -8.72
CA ALA A 233 8.17 14.15 -7.58
C ALA A 233 9.53 14.86 -7.73
N LEU A 234 10.54 14.15 -8.24
CA LEU A 234 11.85 14.73 -8.53
C LEU A 234 11.76 15.81 -9.61
N ALA A 235 10.86 15.72 -10.59
CA ALA A 235 10.66 16.80 -11.57
C ALA A 235 10.05 18.06 -10.93
N MET A 236 9.13 17.87 -9.98
CA MET A 236 8.37 18.95 -9.34
C MET A 236 9.15 19.68 -8.24
N SER A 237 10.21 19.09 -7.69
CA SER A 237 11.02 19.74 -6.65
C SER A 237 11.87 20.89 -7.25
N PRO A 238 11.79 22.12 -6.72
CA PRO A 238 12.50 23.27 -7.27
C PRO A 238 14.02 23.23 -7.06
N ASP A 239 14.50 22.75 -5.89
CA ASP A 239 15.89 23.02 -5.43
C ASP A 239 16.63 21.78 -4.91
N GLY A 240 16.09 20.57 -5.07
CA GLY A 240 16.80 19.36 -4.67
C GLY A 240 17.97 19.04 -5.60
N GLU A 241 19.14 18.68 -5.04
CA GLU A 241 20.17 17.98 -5.81
C GLU A 241 19.54 16.72 -6.40
N LYS A 242 19.37 16.71 -7.73
CA LYS A 242 18.89 15.56 -8.48
C LYS A 242 20.10 14.98 -9.19
N PRO A 243 20.76 13.93 -8.66
CA PRO A 243 21.93 13.40 -9.31
C PRO A 243 21.57 12.95 -10.72
N SER A 244 22.17 13.58 -11.74
CA SER A 244 21.84 13.31 -13.15
C SER A 244 21.98 11.83 -13.49
N ALA A 245 22.99 11.16 -12.90
CA ALA A 245 23.19 9.72 -13.02
C ALA A 245 22.05 8.88 -12.42
N LEU A 246 21.44 9.32 -11.31
CA LEU A 246 20.29 8.63 -10.72
C LEU A 246 19.06 8.78 -11.62
N LEU A 247 18.77 10.00 -12.10
CA LEU A 247 17.67 10.24 -13.02
C LEU A 247 17.80 9.41 -14.30
N ALA A 248 19.02 9.32 -14.87
CA ALA A 248 19.27 8.50 -16.05
C ALA A 248 18.99 6.99 -15.80
N ARG A 249 19.36 6.45 -14.62
CA ARG A 249 19.03 5.05 -14.27
C ARG A 249 17.53 4.85 -14.07
N CYS A 250 16.87 5.77 -13.38
CA CYS A 250 15.42 5.76 -13.20
C CYS A 250 14.69 5.76 -14.55
N GLU A 251 15.11 6.63 -15.46
CA GLU A 251 14.55 6.74 -16.80
C GLU A 251 14.83 5.48 -17.65
N ALA A 252 16.00 4.86 -17.51
CA ALA A 252 16.29 3.57 -18.14
C ALA A 252 15.37 2.44 -17.60
N TYR A 253 15.19 2.36 -16.28
CA TYR A 253 14.27 1.40 -15.65
C TYR A 253 12.83 1.59 -16.15
N LEU A 254 12.35 2.83 -16.20
CA LEU A 254 11.00 3.15 -16.69
C LEU A 254 10.87 2.89 -18.18
N ALA A 255 11.89 3.19 -18.99
CA ALA A 255 11.88 2.93 -20.42
C ALA A 255 11.78 1.42 -20.72
N GLU A 256 12.51 0.58 -19.99
CA GLU A 256 12.42 -0.88 -20.10
C GLU A 256 11.01 -1.38 -19.78
N ARG A 257 10.42 -0.90 -18.67
CA ARG A 257 9.11 -1.38 -18.18
C ARG A 257 7.92 -0.82 -18.98
N CYS A 258 8.03 0.38 -19.52
CA CYS A 258 6.94 1.04 -20.26
C CYS A 258 7.01 0.83 -21.78
N GLY A 259 8.12 0.30 -22.31
CA GLY A 259 8.38 0.33 -23.76
C GLY A 259 8.65 1.76 -24.25
N GLY A 260 9.47 2.50 -23.51
CA GLY A 260 9.85 3.89 -23.76
C GLY A 260 9.16 4.92 -22.83
N LEU A 261 9.70 6.14 -22.83
CA LEU A 261 9.25 7.24 -21.95
C LEU A 261 8.26 8.20 -22.62
N SER A 262 7.71 7.85 -23.78
CA SER A 262 6.66 8.66 -24.39
C SER A 262 5.45 8.74 -23.45
N PRO A 263 4.72 9.88 -23.40
CA PRO A 263 3.53 10.02 -22.55
C PRO A 263 2.53 8.87 -22.71
N GLY A 264 2.30 8.42 -23.96
CA GLY A 264 1.42 7.30 -24.26
C GLY A 264 1.94 5.96 -23.75
N SER A 265 3.24 5.70 -23.83
CA SER A 265 3.85 4.46 -23.30
C SER A 265 3.72 4.38 -21.79
N VAL A 266 4.09 5.46 -21.07
CA VAL A 266 3.98 5.53 -19.61
C VAL A 266 2.53 5.37 -19.16
N ALA A 267 1.60 6.11 -19.78
CA ALA A 267 0.19 6.03 -19.43
C ALA A 267 -0.40 4.63 -19.65
N ARG A 268 -0.09 3.98 -20.79
CA ARG A 268 -0.54 2.61 -21.06
C ARG A 268 0.01 1.61 -20.05
N ALA A 269 1.30 1.71 -19.71
CA ALA A 269 1.93 0.81 -18.75
C ALA A 269 1.27 0.91 -17.36
N ILE A 270 1.07 2.14 -16.85
CA ILE A 270 0.39 2.37 -15.56
C ILE A 270 -1.05 1.87 -15.58
N VAL A 271 -1.82 2.16 -16.63
CA VAL A 271 -3.21 1.66 -16.73
C VAL A 271 -3.24 0.13 -16.79
N SER A 272 -2.32 -0.50 -17.53
CA SER A 272 -2.25 -1.95 -17.65
C SER A 272 -1.96 -2.66 -16.33
N GLN A 273 -1.17 -2.04 -15.44
CA GLN A 273 -0.83 -2.57 -14.12
C GLN A 273 -2.05 -2.79 -13.22
N TYR A 274 -3.05 -1.91 -13.31
CA TYR A 274 -4.25 -1.93 -12.45
C TYR A 274 -5.51 -2.44 -13.17
N GLY A 275 -5.41 -2.75 -14.46
CA GLY A 275 -6.49 -3.32 -15.25
C GLY A 275 -7.74 -2.43 -15.30
N GLN A 276 -8.87 -2.95 -14.81
CA GLN A 276 -10.14 -2.20 -14.81
C GLN A 276 -10.26 -1.24 -13.62
N ASP A 277 -9.40 -1.36 -12.61
CA ASP A 277 -9.40 -0.46 -11.47
C ASP A 277 -8.65 0.84 -11.81
N ARG A 278 -9.41 1.92 -11.89
CA ARG A 278 -8.90 3.25 -12.22
C ARG A 278 -8.56 4.09 -10.99
N THR A 279 -8.89 3.60 -9.79
CA THR A 279 -8.73 4.37 -8.55
C THR A 279 -7.27 4.60 -8.19
N PHE A 280 -6.36 3.74 -8.64
CA PHE A 280 -4.91 3.91 -8.48
C PHE A 280 -4.22 4.53 -9.69
N SER A 281 -4.60 4.13 -10.92
CA SER A 281 -3.96 4.64 -12.13
C SER A 281 -4.26 6.12 -12.38
N ALA A 282 -5.46 6.60 -12.06
CA ALA A 282 -5.81 8.01 -12.28
C ALA A 282 -5.02 8.99 -11.40
N PRO A 283 -4.88 8.81 -10.07
CA PRO A 283 -4.03 9.68 -9.25
C PRO A 283 -2.56 9.68 -9.68
N ILE A 284 -1.99 8.50 -9.99
CA ILE A 284 -0.60 8.40 -10.48
C ILE A 284 -0.42 9.23 -11.75
N LEU A 285 -1.29 9.04 -12.73
CA LEU A 285 -1.20 9.77 -14.00
C LEU A 285 -1.52 11.26 -13.86
N ALA A 286 -2.39 11.64 -12.93
CA ALA A 286 -2.63 13.04 -12.60
C ALA A 286 -1.35 13.70 -12.07
N MET A 287 -0.63 13.03 -11.17
CA MET A 287 0.67 13.52 -10.68
C MET A 287 1.71 13.58 -11.81
N CYS A 288 1.78 12.59 -12.69
CA CYS A 288 2.65 12.64 -13.87
C CYS A 288 2.33 13.83 -14.79
N ALA A 289 1.03 14.13 -14.97
CA ALA A 289 0.59 15.28 -15.77
C ALA A 289 1.00 16.61 -15.12
N LEU A 290 0.84 16.74 -13.80
CA LEU A 290 1.29 17.91 -13.04
C LEU A 290 2.80 18.09 -13.10
N ALA A 291 3.55 16.99 -13.09
CA ALA A 291 5.01 16.97 -13.22
C ALA A 291 5.51 17.23 -14.65
N GLY A 292 4.63 17.44 -15.64
CA GLY A 292 5.00 17.61 -17.05
C GLY A 292 5.51 16.33 -17.74
N ARG A 293 5.45 15.17 -17.07
CA ARG A 293 5.93 13.88 -17.60
C ARG A 293 5.04 13.32 -18.70
N LEU A 294 3.80 13.80 -18.79
CA LEU A 294 2.86 13.43 -19.85
C LEU A 294 2.75 14.48 -20.97
N GLY A 295 3.75 15.38 -21.06
CA GLY A 295 3.86 16.41 -22.08
C GLY A 295 3.55 17.82 -21.56
N ASN A 296 3.96 18.83 -22.34
CA ASN A 296 3.95 20.24 -21.93
C ASN A 296 2.59 20.92 -22.08
N ARG A 297 1.68 20.35 -22.88
CA ARG A 297 0.33 20.91 -23.08
C ARG A 297 -0.64 20.24 -22.09
N PRO A 298 -1.20 20.98 -21.11
CA PRO A 298 -2.06 20.39 -20.09
C PRO A 298 -3.23 19.59 -20.69
N ARG A 299 -3.85 20.11 -21.74
CA ARG A 299 -5.01 19.46 -22.37
C ARG A 299 -4.68 18.08 -22.97
N ASP A 300 -3.47 17.87 -23.44
CA ASP A 300 -3.02 16.61 -24.05
C ASP A 300 -2.54 15.64 -22.96
N ALA A 301 -1.78 16.15 -21.97
CA ALA A 301 -1.34 15.38 -20.81
C ALA A 301 -2.53 14.79 -20.03
N TRP A 302 -3.53 15.63 -19.72
CA TRP A 302 -4.73 15.21 -18.98
C TRP A 302 -5.72 14.39 -19.80
N ALA A 303 -5.52 14.27 -21.13
CA ALA A 303 -6.27 13.31 -21.94
C ALA A 303 -5.85 11.86 -21.63
N LEU A 304 -4.64 11.64 -21.13
CA LEU A 304 -4.11 10.33 -20.73
C LEU A 304 -4.55 9.92 -19.32
N VAL A 305 -5.07 10.86 -18.52
CA VAL A 305 -5.56 10.60 -17.16
C VAL A 305 -6.99 10.06 -17.23
N PRO A 306 -7.27 8.85 -16.71
CA PRO A 306 -8.62 8.31 -16.65
C PRO A 306 -9.56 9.24 -15.87
N GLN A 307 -10.73 9.53 -16.43
CA GLN A 307 -11.75 10.31 -15.74
C GLN A 307 -12.38 9.48 -14.61
N LEU A 308 -12.26 9.99 -13.38
CA LEU A 308 -13.06 9.52 -12.25
C LEU A 308 -14.38 10.31 -12.21
N PRO A 309 -15.55 9.63 -12.16
CA PRO A 309 -16.85 10.31 -12.20
C PRO A 309 -17.19 10.94 -10.85
N PHE A 310 -16.62 12.12 -10.57
CA PHE A 310 -16.81 12.84 -9.31
C PHE A 310 -18.27 13.22 -9.03
N GLU A 311 -19.10 13.30 -10.07
CA GLU A 311 -20.55 13.45 -9.95
C GLU A 311 -21.22 12.34 -9.11
N LEU A 312 -20.64 11.13 -9.08
CA LEU A 312 -21.14 10.07 -8.20
C LEU A 312 -20.85 10.36 -6.73
N GLY A 313 -19.86 11.21 -6.46
CA GLY A 313 -19.45 11.53 -5.10
C GLY A 313 -20.54 12.23 -4.30
N ILE A 314 -21.46 12.96 -4.95
CA ILE A 314 -22.59 13.62 -4.25
C ILE A 314 -23.75 12.67 -3.92
N LEU A 315 -23.79 11.47 -4.51
CA LEU A 315 -24.91 10.56 -4.30
C LEU A 315 -24.92 9.97 -2.88
N PRO A 316 -26.11 9.80 -2.27
CA PRO A 316 -26.26 9.04 -1.04
C PRO A 316 -25.58 7.67 -1.10
N HIS A 317 -24.94 7.26 -0.01
CA HIS A 317 -24.18 6.01 0.05
C HIS A 317 -25.07 4.78 -0.28
N ASP A 318 -26.32 4.78 0.15
CA ASP A 318 -27.25 3.68 -0.10
C ASP A 318 -27.59 3.52 -1.60
N LEU A 319 -27.59 4.62 -2.37
CA LEU A 319 -27.75 4.57 -3.83
C LEU A 319 -26.51 4.01 -4.52
N LEU A 320 -25.31 4.40 -4.06
CA LEU A 320 -24.05 3.87 -4.59
C LEU A 320 -23.95 2.35 -4.34
N ARG A 321 -24.29 1.90 -3.13
CA ARG A 321 -24.34 0.48 -2.75
C ARG A 321 -25.37 -0.28 -3.59
N ALA A 322 -26.59 0.26 -3.73
CA ALA A 322 -27.66 -0.37 -4.52
C ALA A 322 -27.30 -0.50 -6.02
N ALA A 323 -26.50 0.43 -6.55
CA ALA A 323 -26.04 0.41 -7.93
C ALA A 323 -24.92 -0.62 -8.20
N ARG A 324 -24.38 -1.29 -7.16
CA ARG A 324 -23.20 -2.18 -7.25
C ARG A 324 -22.04 -1.54 -8.01
N LEU A 325 -21.93 -0.21 -7.93
CA LEU A 325 -20.81 0.47 -8.55
C LEU A 325 -19.58 0.15 -7.71
N PRO A 326 -18.46 -0.28 -8.33
CA PRO A 326 -17.22 -0.63 -7.64
C PRO A 326 -16.50 0.63 -7.14
N VAL A 327 -17.23 1.59 -6.56
CA VAL A 327 -16.61 2.71 -5.87
C VAL A 327 -16.31 2.19 -4.47
N VAL A 328 -15.10 1.68 -4.29
CA VAL A 328 -14.63 1.31 -2.97
C VAL A 328 -14.68 2.58 -2.13
N SER A 329 -15.48 2.60 -1.07
CA SER A 329 -15.90 3.85 -0.42
C SER A 329 -14.73 4.67 0.13
N TYR A 330 -13.57 4.05 0.34
CA TYR A 330 -12.31 4.69 0.70
C TYR A 330 -11.74 5.59 -0.42
N ALA A 331 -12.08 5.33 -1.69
CA ALA A 331 -11.58 6.08 -2.84
C ALA A 331 -12.39 7.35 -3.14
N LEU A 332 -13.42 7.65 -2.35
CA LEU A 332 -14.31 8.80 -2.58
C LEU A 332 -13.57 10.16 -2.60
N PRO A 333 -12.58 10.43 -1.73
CA PRO A 333 -11.81 11.67 -1.79
C PRO A 333 -11.05 11.83 -3.11
N ALA A 334 -10.35 10.77 -3.55
CA ALA A 334 -9.64 10.76 -4.83
C ALA A 334 -10.60 10.88 -6.02
N LEU A 335 -11.74 10.17 -5.98
CA LEU A 335 -12.80 10.28 -6.98
C LEU A 335 -13.23 11.74 -7.18
N ILE A 336 -13.40 12.49 -6.08
CA ILE A 336 -13.79 13.90 -6.13
C ILE A 336 -12.64 14.76 -6.64
N ALA A 337 -11.50 14.76 -5.94
CA ALA A 337 -10.41 15.72 -6.22
C ALA A 337 -9.73 15.46 -7.57
N VAL A 338 -9.34 14.21 -7.85
CA VAL A 338 -8.69 13.83 -9.12
C VAL A 338 -9.68 13.90 -10.27
N GLY A 339 -10.94 13.49 -10.05
CA GLY A 339 -12.00 13.58 -11.04
C GLY A 339 -12.30 15.02 -11.46
N GLN A 340 -12.39 15.95 -10.50
CA GLN A 340 -12.56 17.37 -10.79
C GLN A 340 -11.33 17.97 -11.48
N ALA A 341 -10.12 17.64 -11.03
CA ALA A 341 -8.89 18.13 -11.67
C ALA A 341 -8.81 17.69 -13.13
N ARG A 342 -9.12 16.42 -13.41
CA ARG A 342 -9.23 15.92 -14.78
C ARG A 342 -10.26 16.74 -15.57
N ASP A 343 -11.47 16.95 -15.06
CA ASP A 343 -12.50 17.71 -15.79
C ASP A 343 -12.11 19.18 -16.00
N ARG A 344 -11.38 19.81 -15.06
CA ARG A 344 -10.86 21.18 -15.18
C ARG A 344 -9.84 21.31 -16.31
N PHE A 345 -8.89 20.39 -16.42
CA PHE A 345 -7.81 20.44 -17.43
C PHE A 345 -8.21 19.82 -18.78
N ARG A 346 -9.17 18.90 -18.77
CA ARG A 346 -9.74 18.29 -19.98
C ARG A 346 -11.26 18.19 -19.87
N PRO A 347 -12.00 19.30 -20.02
CA PRO A 347 -13.45 19.29 -19.90
C PRO A 347 -14.11 18.30 -20.84
N VAL A 348 -15.16 17.63 -20.35
CA VAL A 348 -15.99 16.75 -21.19
C VAL A 348 -16.58 17.54 -22.36
N ALA A 349 -16.56 16.97 -23.57
CA ALA A 349 -17.07 17.64 -24.78
C ALA A 349 -18.60 17.81 -24.76
N CYS A 350 -19.33 16.84 -24.18
CA CYS A 350 -20.79 16.84 -24.07
C CYS A 350 -21.29 18.03 -23.22
N PRO A 351 -22.10 18.96 -23.79
CA PRO A 351 -22.60 20.12 -23.06
C PRO A 351 -23.45 19.76 -21.83
N LEU A 352 -24.30 18.74 -21.93
CA LEU A 352 -25.15 18.28 -20.83
C LEU A 352 -24.31 17.77 -19.65
N THR A 353 -23.33 16.91 -19.92
CA THR A 353 -22.46 16.36 -18.87
C THR A 353 -21.64 17.49 -18.24
N ARG A 354 -21.18 18.44 -19.04
CA ARG A 354 -20.45 19.63 -18.56
C ARG A 354 -21.32 20.50 -17.65
N ALA A 355 -22.58 20.72 -18.00
CA ALA A 355 -23.53 21.47 -17.17
C ALA A 355 -23.77 20.77 -15.83
N VAL A 356 -24.04 19.45 -15.85
CA VAL A 356 -24.19 18.64 -14.62
C VAL A 356 -22.94 18.74 -13.74
N ARG A 357 -21.76 18.55 -14.33
CA ARG A 357 -20.48 18.64 -13.61
C ARG A 357 -20.25 19.99 -12.96
N ARG A 358 -20.58 21.09 -13.66
CA ARG A 358 -20.51 22.44 -13.10
C ARG A 358 -21.46 22.62 -11.91
N LEU A 359 -22.69 22.12 -12.02
CA LEU A 359 -23.67 22.20 -10.93
C LEU A 359 -23.24 21.42 -9.68
N VAL A 360 -22.62 20.25 -9.87
CA VAL A 360 -22.24 19.37 -8.74
C VAL A 360 -20.81 19.60 -8.23
N ALA A 361 -19.99 20.41 -8.92
CA ALA A 361 -18.60 20.67 -8.54
C ALA A 361 -18.49 21.24 -7.11
N ARG A 362 -19.25 22.30 -6.81
CA ARG A 362 -19.26 22.90 -5.45
C ARG A 362 -19.83 21.92 -4.41
N ALA A 363 -20.91 21.22 -4.74
CA ALA A 363 -21.54 20.26 -3.83
C ALA A 363 -20.60 19.08 -3.49
N SER A 364 -19.81 18.61 -4.45
CA SER A 364 -18.82 17.56 -4.23
C SER A 364 -17.61 18.04 -3.42
N LEU A 365 -17.15 19.29 -3.60
CA LEU A 365 -16.12 19.89 -2.72
C LEU A 365 -16.62 20.05 -1.27
N ASN A 366 -17.84 20.53 -1.08
CA ASN A 366 -18.44 20.63 0.26
C ASN A 366 -18.55 19.24 0.92
N ARG A 367 -18.80 18.19 0.13
CA ARG A 367 -18.80 16.82 0.65
C ARG A 367 -17.40 16.34 0.98
N LEU A 368 -16.41 16.62 0.13
CA LEU A 368 -15.00 16.31 0.41
C LEU A 368 -14.54 16.91 1.74
N GLU A 369 -14.94 18.15 2.02
CA GLU A 369 -14.61 18.82 3.28
C GLU A 369 -15.22 18.13 4.51
N ARG A 370 -16.46 17.66 4.40
CA ARG A 370 -17.13 16.86 5.46
C ARG A 370 -16.54 15.46 5.61
N LEU A 371 -15.99 14.90 4.54
CA LEU A 371 -15.32 13.60 4.60
C LEU A 371 -13.99 13.72 5.34
N GLN A 372 -13.30 14.85 5.26
CA GLN A 372 -11.98 15.00 5.85
C GLN A 372 -12.07 15.02 7.40
N PRO A 373 -11.42 14.06 8.08
CA PRO A 373 -11.34 14.00 9.53
C PRO A 373 -10.74 15.26 10.15
N PRO A 374 -10.97 15.50 11.45
CA PRO A 374 -10.31 16.57 12.21
C PRO A 374 -8.77 16.53 12.13
N GLY A 375 -8.17 15.34 12.07
CA GLY A 375 -6.72 15.16 11.91
C GLY A 375 -6.16 15.61 10.54
N GLY A 376 -7.03 15.96 9.58
CA GLY A 376 -6.65 16.49 8.28
C GLY A 376 -6.25 15.44 7.23
N GLY A 377 -5.81 14.26 7.66
CA GLY A 377 -5.54 13.13 6.76
C GLY A 377 -6.81 12.40 6.35
N PHE A 378 -6.89 11.97 5.09
CA PHE A 378 -7.91 11.01 4.66
C PHE A 378 -7.41 9.59 4.95
N LEU A 379 -8.17 8.83 5.74
CA LEU A 379 -7.84 7.45 6.12
C LEU A 379 -6.52 7.32 6.88
N GLU A 380 -6.04 8.38 7.54
CA GLU A 380 -4.67 8.45 8.09
C GLU A 380 -3.55 8.14 7.06
N ALA A 381 -3.87 8.25 5.76
CA ALA A 381 -2.99 7.85 4.68
C ALA A 381 -2.37 9.06 3.98
N VAL A 382 -1.04 9.11 3.94
CA VAL A 382 -0.25 10.16 3.25
C VAL A 382 -0.53 10.20 1.74
N PRO A 383 -0.57 9.06 1.00
CA PRO A 383 -0.72 9.12 -0.46
C PRO A 383 -2.07 9.70 -0.89
N LEU A 384 -3.17 9.24 -0.29
CA LEU A 384 -4.51 9.73 -0.62
C LEU A 384 -4.66 11.21 -0.31
N THR A 385 -4.19 11.63 0.86
CA THR A 385 -4.21 13.03 1.29
C THR A 385 -3.40 13.91 0.34
N SER A 386 -2.22 13.44 -0.07
CA SER A 386 -1.37 14.13 -1.03
C SER A 386 -2.03 14.30 -2.39
N PHE A 387 -2.63 13.24 -2.95
CA PHE A 387 -3.33 13.32 -4.24
C PHE A 387 -4.51 14.30 -4.20
N VAL A 388 -5.29 14.30 -3.11
CA VAL A 388 -6.37 15.27 -2.92
C VAL A 388 -5.81 16.70 -2.89
N ALA A 389 -4.82 16.95 -2.04
CA ALA A 389 -4.27 18.29 -1.84
C ALA A 389 -3.63 18.86 -3.12
N MET A 390 -2.81 18.07 -3.82
CA MET A 390 -2.14 18.51 -5.06
C MET A 390 -3.15 18.78 -6.19
N CYS A 391 -4.20 17.95 -6.32
CA CYS A 391 -5.22 18.17 -7.35
C CYS A 391 -6.08 19.40 -7.06
N LEU A 392 -6.45 19.65 -5.80
CA LEU A 392 -7.14 20.88 -5.43
C LEU A 392 -6.27 22.12 -5.68
N ALA A 393 -5.00 22.09 -5.25
CA ALA A 393 -4.07 23.18 -5.48
C ALA A 393 -3.87 23.49 -6.96
N ALA A 394 -3.73 22.46 -7.80
CA ALA A 394 -3.61 22.61 -9.25
C ALA A 394 -4.87 23.20 -9.91
N MET A 395 -6.05 23.05 -9.29
CA MET A 395 -7.29 23.69 -9.74
C MET A 395 -7.46 25.13 -9.23
N ASP A 396 -6.38 25.77 -8.77
CA ASP A 396 -6.37 27.11 -8.17
C ASP A 396 -7.09 27.17 -6.79
N LEU A 397 -7.26 26.04 -6.11
CA LEU A 397 -7.95 25.95 -4.80
C LEU A 397 -6.98 25.78 -3.61
N ARG A 398 -5.78 26.37 -3.69
CA ARG A 398 -4.75 26.30 -2.63
C ARG A 398 -5.23 26.79 -1.26
N ASN A 399 -6.14 27.76 -1.23
CA ASN A 399 -6.69 28.33 0.01
C ASN A 399 -7.92 27.57 0.54
N HIS A 400 -8.29 26.45 -0.09
CA HIS A 400 -9.44 25.66 0.36
C HIS A 400 -9.13 25.01 1.72
N PRO A 401 -10.07 24.98 2.68
CA PRO A 401 -9.85 24.41 4.02
C PRO A 401 -9.30 22.98 4.00
N VAL A 402 -9.73 22.19 3.00
CA VAL A 402 -9.21 20.83 2.80
C VAL A 402 -7.71 20.79 2.52
N VAL A 403 -7.20 21.73 1.71
CA VAL A 403 -5.77 21.82 1.39
C VAL A 403 -4.99 22.21 2.64
N ALA A 404 -5.44 23.25 3.36
CA ALA A 404 -4.77 23.69 4.60
C ALA A 404 -4.66 22.55 5.64
N ARG A 405 -5.76 21.82 5.89
CA ARG A 405 -5.75 20.65 6.79
C ARG A 405 -4.91 19.49 6.27
N SER A 406 -4.87 19.27 4.96
CA SER A 406 -4.01 18.27 4.34
C SER A 406 -2.53 18.61 4.52
N VAL A 407 -2.15 19.88 4.35
CA VAL A 407 -0.77 20.34 4.58
C VAL A 407 -0.37 20.13 6.03
N ALA A 408 -1.22 20.50 6.98
CA ALA A 408 -0.95 20.28 8.40
C ALA A 408 -0.70 18.80 8.71
N PHE A 409 -1.56 17.91 8.18
CA PHE A 409 -1.37 16.46 8.30
C PHE A 409 -0.05 15.99 7.69
N LEU A 410 0.27 16.40 6.46
CA LEU A 410 1.50 16.00 5.79
C LEU A 410 2.75 16.48 6.53
N LEU A 411 2.75 17.71 7.06
CA LEU A 411 3.88 18.22 7.82
C LEU A 411 4.06 17.46 9.14
N ALA A 412 2.97 17.11 9.83
CA ALA A 412 3.00 16.31 11.05
C ALA A 412 3.43 14.86 10.81
N ALA A 413 3.10 14.29 9.64
CA ALA A 413 3.44 12.92 9.27
C ALA A 413 4.89 12.73 8.80
N GLN A 414 5.65 13.81 8.57
CA GLN A 414 7.04 13.69 8.14
C GLN A 414 7.92 13.18 9.29
N ARG A 415 8.70 12.15 9.01
CA ARG A 415 9.68 11.61 9.96
C ARG A 415 10.94 12.46 10.05
N ALA A 416 11.70 12.24 11.12
CA ALA A 416 12.98 12.92 11.35
C ALA A 416 13.99 12.69 10.22
N ASP A 417 13.97 11.52 9.56
CA ASP A 417 14.82 11.20 8.42
C ASP A 417 14.37 11.87 7.10
N GLY A 418 13.22 12.55 7.12
CA GLY A 418 12.64 13.23 5.95
C GLY A 418 11.62 12.41 5.18
N SER A 419 11.43 11.13 5.52
CA SER A 419 10.49 10.24 4.83
C SER A 419 9.05 10.39 5.33
N TRP A 420 8.13 9.81 4.57
CA TRP A 420 6.74 9.60 4.99
C TRP A 420 6.38 8.11 4.98
N PRO A 421 5.56 7.65 5.94
CA PRO A 421 4.91 6.35 5.86
C PRO A 421 3.66 6.40 4.97
N ILE A 422 3.13 5.23 4.60
CA ILE A 422 1.81 5.14 3.94
C ILE A 422 0.72 5.55 4.94
N ASP A 423 0.68 4.87 6.09
CA ASP A 423 -0.21 5.18 7.22
C ASP A 423 0.63 5.63 8.43
N THR A 424 0.12 6.61 9.17
CA THR A 424 0.85 7.28 10.25
C THR A 424 0.86 6.53 11.57
N ASP A 425 -0.09 5.60 11.78
CA ASP A 425 -0.34 4.96 13.08
C ASP A 425 -0.93 3.56 12.91
N LEU A 426 -0.61 2.64 13.83
CA LEU A 426 -1.14 1.27 13.93
C LEU A 426 -1.51 0.86 15.37
N ALA A 427 -1.86 1.82 16.24
CA ALA A 427 -2.01 1.55 17.67
C ALA A 427 -3.11 0.51 17.98
N GLY A 428 -4.25 0.57 17.29
CA GLY A 428 -5.37 -0.36 17.46
C GLY A 428 -4.97 -1.79 17.09
N TRP A 429 -4.38 -1.94 15.91
CA TRP A 429 -3.93 -3.23 15.40
C TRP A 429 -2.87 -3.87 16.30
N VAL A 430 -1.81 -3.12 16.63
CA VAL A 430 -0.70 -3.64 17.43
C VAL A 430 -1.13 -3.93 18.86
N THR A 431 -2.02 -3.12 19.45
CA THR A 431 -2.52 -3.38 20.81
C THR A 431 -3.33 -4.66 20.89
N SER A 432 -4.27 -4.88 19.97
CA SER A 432 -5.09 -6.11 19.98
C SER A 432 -4.24 -7.37 19.77
N LEU A 433 -3.24 -7.31 18.88
CA LEU A 433 -2.28 -8.40 18.65
C LEU A 433 -1.37 -8.63 19.86
N SER A 434 -0.96 -7.58 20.57
CA SER A 434 -0.12 -7.69 21.76
C SER A 434 -0.85 -8.36 22.91
N VAL A 435 -2.11 -7.98 23.15
CA VAL A 435 -2.98 -8.65 24.14
C VAL A 435 -3.12 -10.13 23.80
N ARG A 436 -3.38 -10.46 22.53
CA ARG A 436 -3.45 -11.86 22.07
C ARG A 436 -2.12 -12.60 22.25
N ALA A 437 -0.99 -11.95 22.01
CA ALA A 437 0.34 -12.56 22.11
C ALA A 437 0.77 -12.86 23.55
N LEU A 438 0.30 -12.07 24.53
CA LEU A 438 0.55 -12.33 25.95
C LEU A 438 -0.06 -13.67 26.40
N GLY A 439 -1.22 -14.03 25.83
CA GLY A 439 -1.96 -15.23 26.19
C GLY A 439 -2.43 -15.25 27.66
N PRO A 440 -3.07 -16.34 28.11
CA PRO A 440 -3.63 -16.42 29.47
C PRO A 440 -2.59 -16.17 30.57
N ASP A 441 -1.43 -16.82 30.49
CA ASP A 441 -0.37 -16.69 31.50
C ASP A 441 0.22 -15.28 31.56
N GLY A 442 0.41 -14.65 30.39
CA GLY A 442 0.94 -13.29 30.32
C GLY A 442 -0.04 -12.24 30.82
N LEU A 443 -1.34 -12.44 30.59
CA LEU A 443 -2.40 -11.56 31.10
C LEU A 443 -2.65 -11.77 32.59
N ALA A 444 -2.55 -12.99 33.10
CA ALA A 444 -2.66 -13.29 34.53
C ALA A 444 -1.54 -12.64 35.35
N ALA A 445 -0.35 -12.49 34.75
CA ALA A 445 0.80 -11.81 35.36
C ALA A 445 0.70 -10.27 35.38
N LEU A 446 -0.29 -9.69 34.69
CA LEU A 446 -0.55 -8.24 34.76
C LEU A 446 -1.34 -7.89 36.02
N ASP A 447 -1.07 -6.71 36.56
CA ASP A 447 -1.88 -6.19 37.66
C ASP A 447 -3.32 -5.94 37.16
N PRO A 448 -4.35 -6.11 38.01
CA PRO A 448 -5.74 -5.86 37.62
C PRO A 448 -5.97 -4.43 37.08
N SER A 449 -5.24 -3.44 37.58
CA SER A 449 -5.28 -2.06 37.10
C SER A 449 -4.77 -1.93 35.66
N GLU A 450 -3.69 -2.64 35.30
CA GLU A 450 -3.13 -2.65 33.94
C GLU A 450 -4.09 -3.31 32.95
N ARG A 451 -4.69 -4.44 33.32
CA ARG A 451 -5.72 -5.11 32.50
C ARG A 451 -6.91 -4.18 32.25
N ASN A 452 -7.39 -3.51 33.31
CA ASN A 452 -8.48 -2.55 33.21
C ASN A 452 -8.13 -1.34 32.34
N ALA A 453 -6.89 -0.85 32.40
CA ALA A 453 -6.42 0.25 31.56
C ALA A 453 -6.43 -0.16 30.07
N LEU A 454 -5.94 -1.35 29.73
CA LEU A 454 -5.96 -1.90 28.37
C LEU A 454 -7.39 -2.07 27.84
N ARG A 455 -8.27 -2.68 28.65
CA ARG A 455 -9.68 -2.85 28.32
C ARG A 455 -10.34 -1.49 28.06
N SER A 456 -10.11 -0.53 28.96
CA SER A 456 -10.66 0.82 28.84
C SER A 456 -10.14 1.54 27.59
N TRP A 457 -8.86 1.35 27.24
CA TRP A 457 -8.29 1.91 26.02
C TRP A 457 -8.96 1.34 24.76
N LEU A 458 -9.12 0.01 24.68
CA LEU A 458 -9.82 -0.64 23.56
C LEU A 458 -11.27 -0.16 23.46
N LEU A 459 -12.01 -0.08 24.57
CA LEU A 459 -13.40 0.41 24.58
C LEU A 459 -13.54 1.88 24.15
N ARG A 460 -12.52 2.72 24.41
CA ARG A 460 -12.48 4.10 23.92
C ARG A 460 -12.24 4.19 22.42
N CYS A 461 -11.48 3.25 21.85
CA CYS A 461 -11.21 3.21 20.40
C CYS A 461 -12.41 2.72 19.58
N GLN A 462 -13.46 2.20 20.23
CA GLN A 462 -14.65 1.75 19.52
C GLN A 462 -15.37 2.92 18.83
N LEU A 463 -15.65 2.77 17.54
CA LEU A 463 -16.40 3.78 16.78
C LEU A 463 -17.88 3.72 17.15
N ARG A 464 -18.39 4.77 17.80
CA ARG A 464 -19.77 4.83 18.35
C ARG A 464 -20.80 5.51 17.45
N ALA A 465 -20.38 6.04 16.31
CA ALA A 465 -21.24 6.69 15.33
C ALA A 465 -21.17 6.00 13.97
N ARG A 466 -22.18 6.23 13.12
CA ARG A 466 -22.14 5.75 11.74
C ARG A 466 -20.95 6.37 11.03
N HIS A 467 -20.07 5.54 10.46
CA HIS A 467 -18.80 6.02 9.93
C HIS A 467 -18.99 6.87 8.66
N VAL A 468 -18.33 8.03 8.60
CA VAL A 468 -18.58 9.06 7.57
C VAL A 468 -18.15 8.62 6.17
N PHE A 469 -17.05 7.86 6.04
CA PHE A 469 -16.57 7.37 4.73
C PHE A 469 -17.31 6.13 4.25
N THR A 470 -17.44 5.13 5.11
CA THR A 470 -17.92 3.79 4.73
C THR A 470 -19.41 3.59 4.98
N GLY A 471 -20.04 4.48 5.74
CA GLY A 471 -21.43 4.34 6.16
C GLY A 471 -21.66 3.14 7.10
N ALA A 472 -20.59 2.54 7.63
CA ALA A 472 -20.64 1.40 8.53
C ALA A 472 -21.42 1.75 9.81
N SER A 473 -22.20 0.79 10.31
CA SER A 473 -22.90 0.94 11.58
C SER A 473 -21.90 1.11 12.74
N PRO A 474 -22.30 1.79 13.84
CA PRO A 474 -21.50 1.85 15.05
C PRO A 474 -21.10 0.46 15.56
N GLY A 475 -19.95 0.41 16.23
CA GLY A 475 -19.48 -0.75 16.99
C GLY A 475 -18.18 -1.38 16.48
N GLY A 476 -17.64 -0.92 15.36
CA GLY A 476 -16.36 -1.42 14.83
C GLY A 476 -15.13 -0.74 15.42
N TRP A 477 -13.97 -1.33 15.17
CA TRP A 477 -12.64 -0.79 15.46
C TRP A 477 -11.82 -0.64 14.18
N ALA A 478 -10.90 0.31 14.19
CA ALA A 478 -9.91 0.52 13.13
C ALA A 478 -8.52 0.12 13.63
N TRP A 479 -7.56 0.02 12.70
CA TRP A 479 -6.14 -0.23 13.01
C TRP A 479 -5.48 0.85 13.89
N THR A 480 -6.13 1.98 14.08
CA THR A 480 -5.62 3.18 14.78
C THR A 480 -6.68 3.79 15.70
N ASP A 481 -6.22 4.52 16.72
CA ASP A 481 -7.07 5.37 17.58
C ASP A 481 -7.29 6.78 17.00
N GLN A 482 -6.66 7.09 15.86
CA GLN A 482 -6.74 8.38 15.20
C GLN A 482 -8.08 8.57 14.46
N PRO A 483 -8.57 9.81 14.33
CA PRO A 483 -9.92 10.09 13.81
C PRO A 483 -10.13 9.74 12.33
N GLY A 484 -9.07 9.53 11.56
CA GLY A 484 -9.15 9.04 10.18
C GLY A 484 -9.27 7.52 10.04
N GLY A 485 -9.15 6.76 11.13
CA GLY A 485 -9.28 5.29 11.11
C GLY A 485 -10.64 4.82 10.61
N VAL A 486 -10.64 3.76 9.80
CA VAL A 486 -11.87 3.18 9.22
C VAL A 486 -12.12 1.83 9.84
N PRO A 487 -13.37 1.49 10.22
CA PRO A 487 -13.65 0.17 10.75
C PRO A 487 -13.54 -0.89 9.66
N ASP A 488 -12.81 -1.96 9.97
CA ASP A 488 -12.62 -3.13 9.13
C ASP A 488 -12.89 -4.41 9.93
N ALA A 489 -12.87 -5.55 9.24
CA ALA A 489 -13.27 -6.83 9.82
C ALA A 489 -12.19 -7.43 10.71
N ASP A 490 -10.91 -7.21 10.39
CA ASP A 490 -9.79 -7.82 11.09
C ASP A 490 -9.44 -7.08 12.39
N ASP A 491 -9.42 -5.75 12.40
CA ASP A 491 -9.22 -4.96 13.62
C ASP A 491 -10.43 -5.07 14.55
N THR A 492 -11.66 -5.09 14.01
CA THR A 492 -12.86 -5.34 14.83
C THR A 492 -12.81 -6.72 15.49
N ALA A 493 -12.45 -7.77 14.75
CA ALA A 493 -12.31 -9.11 15.33
C ALA A 493 -11.17 -9.16 16.36
N GLY A 494 -10.03 -8.53 16.06
CA GLY A 494 -8.89 -8.42 16.96
C GLY A 494 -9.25 -7.75 18.28
N ALA A 495 -9.93 -6.60 18.23
CA ALA A 495 -10.37 -5.87 19.41
C ALA A 495 -11.37 -6.66 20.26
N LEU A 496 -12.35 -7.33 19.64
CA LEU A 496 -13.32 -8.16 20.37
C LEU A 496 -12.66 -9.34 21.07
N LEU A 497 -11.72 -10.03 20.41
CA LEU A 497 -10.96 -11.13 21.02
C LEU A 497 -10.07 -10.63 22.16
N ALA A 498 -9.44 -9.46 22.00
CA ALA A 498 -8.64 -8.84 23.05
C ALA A 498 -9.49 -8.44 24.26
N LEU A 499 -10.66 -7.84 24.03
CA LEU A 499 -11.61 -7.49 25.10
C LEU A 499 -12.08 -8.74 25.86
N HIS A 500 -12.42 -9.81 25.15
CA HIS A 500 -12.83 -11.07 25.77
C HIS A 500 -11.72 -11.70 26.62
N ALA A 501 -10.45 -11.56 26.22
CA ALA A 501 -9.31 -12.06 26.99
C ALA A 501 -8.95 -11.20 28.21
N LEU A 502 -9.42 -9.94 28.24
CA LEU A 502 -9.19 -8.98 29.31
C LEU A 502 -10.35 -8.90 30.32
N ASP A 503 -11.50 -9.48 29.99
CA ASP A 503 -12.60 -9.77 30.92
C ASP A 503 -12.17 -10.82 31.95
#